data_AF-A0A1F8MCA9-F1
#
_entry.id   AF-A0A1F8MCA9-F1
#
_cell.length_a   1.000
_cell.length_b   1.000
_cell.length_c   1.000
_cell.angle_alpha   90.00
_cell.angle_beta   90.00
_cell.angle_gamma   90.00
#
_symmetry.space_group_name_H-M   'P 1'
#
loop_
_entity.id
_entity.type
_entity.pdbx_description
1 polymer ?
#
loop_
_entity_poly.entity_id
_entity_poly.type
_entity_poly.pdbx_seq_one_letter_code
_entity_poly.pdbx_strand_id
1 'polypeptide(L)'
;MTQKVNLDATDLYELGFWLGRLDCSLQSSVPWGIPRICLEVLSDYKSKGDLQFIGDGASYYHTAYDNEYKKQEEPIKEEHYHILQPAVAKWRGQIEMVLKKWILCRPQAHLDIDKLITGARSFLAEEEWNMLIPLEQEGLNEATQCLLSNNFTSAEFMALRTIESVLRRWYEKHTNKSIGDVTFGQVLNMLDKEFPEPTRPKEISPLYNLKERRNAIAHPEVISNEEEATMTFMLVTHQCKLLKNKLVP
;
A
#
# COMPACT_ATOMS: atom_id res chain seq x y z
N MET A 1 -16.69 -16.63 3.79
CA MET A 1 -15.76 -15.51 3.58
C MET A 1 -16.59 -14.34 3.07
N THR A 2 -16.90 -13.36 3.90
CA THR A 2 -17.53 -12.11 3.44
C THR A 2 -16.50 -11.37 2.59
N GLN A 3 -16.80 -11.18 1.30
CA GLN A 3 -16.05 -10.26 0.44
C GLN A 3 -16.10 -8.90 1.14
N LYS A 4 -14.98 -8.45 1.73
CA LYS A 4 -14.83 -7.06 2.10
C LYS A 4 -14.95 -6.28 0.80
N VAL A 5 -16.05 -5.56 0.63
CA VAL A 5 -16.15 -4.56 -0.44
C VAL A 5 -15.07 -3.53 -0.09
N ASN A 6 -13.97 -3.55 -0.84
CA ASN A 6 -12.87 -2.64 -0.61
C ASN A 6 -13.35 -1.24 -0.98
N LEU A 7 -13.24 -0.33 -0.02
CA LEU A 7 -13.29 1.09 -0.27
C LEU A 7 -12.08 1.46 -1.14
N ASP A 8 -12.30 2.19 -2.22
CA ASP A 8 -11.23 2.77 -3.03
C ASP A 8 -11.21 4.30 -2.96
N ALA A 9 -10.23 4.91 -3.63
CA ALA A 9 -10.09 6.37 -3.63
C ALA A 9 -11.25 7.09 -4.33
N THR A 10 -11.88 6.43 -5.31
CA THR A 10 -13.05 6.96 -6.03
C THR A 10 -14.25 6.99 -5.10
N ASP A 11 -14.48 5.90 -4.36
CA ASP A 11 -15.54 5.81 -3.35
C ASP A 11 -15.43 6.97 -2.34
N LEU A 12 -14.22 7.27 -1.85
CA LEU A 12 -13.98 8.36 -0.88
C LEU A 12 -14.19 9.75 -1.50
N TYR A 13 -13.76 9.93 -2.75
CA TYR A 13 -13.97 11.18 -3.50
C TYR A 13 -15.45 11.45 -3.73
N GLU A 14 -16.18 10.45 -4.24
CA GLU A 14 -17.62 10.54 -4.49
C GLU A 14 -18.39 10.77 -3.20
N LEU A 15 -18.02 10.10 -2.11
CA LEU A 15 -18.63 10.29 -0.81
C LEU A 15 -18.50 11.76 -0.36
N GLY A 16 -17.28 12.32 -0.44
CA GLY A 16 -17.03 13.72 -0.10
C GLY A 16 -17.81 14.68 -0.98
N PHE A 17 -17.88 14.41 -2.28
CA PHE A 17 -18.65 15.20 -3.24
C PHE A 17 -20.16 15.21 -2.91
N TRP A 18 -20.77 14.04 -2.74
CA TRP A 18 -22.20 13.91 -2.49
C TRP A 18 -22.60 14.43 -1.11
N LEU A 19 -21.78 14.21 -0.09
CA LEU A 19 -22.01 14.77 1.23
C LEU A 19 -21.87 16.29 1.24
N GLY A 20 -20.88 16.82 0.52
CA GLY A 20 -20.71 18.25 0.31
C GLY A 20 -21.92 18.88 -0.37
N ARG A 21 -22.40 18.24 -1.44
CA ARG A 21 -23.59 18.69 -2.17
C ARG A 21 -24.85 18.62 -1.32
N LEU A 22 -25.04 17.55 -0.55
CA LEU A 22 -26.16 17.42 0.37
C LEU A 22 -26.17 18.59 1.35
N ASP A 23 -25.04 18.85 2.02
CA ASP A 23 -24.91 19.95 2.97
C ASP A 23 -25.24 21.32 2.36
N CYS A 24 -24.72 21.61 1.16
CA CYS A 24 -25.06 22.85 0.45
C CYS A 24 -26.54 22.94 0.05
N SER A 25 -27.21 21.80 -0.15
CA SER A 25 -28.63 21.73 -0.53
C SER A 25 -29.60 21.80 0.64
N LEU A 26 -29.10 21.73 1.88
CA LEU A 26 -29.91 21.86 3.10
C LEU A 26 -30.17 23.35 3.38
N GLN A 27 -31.02 23.97 2.57
CA GLN A 27 -31.50 25.35 2.76
C GLN A 27 -33.00 25.40 2.41
N SER A 28 -33.78 26.21 3.14
CA SER A 28 -35.26 26.24 3.03
C SER A 28 -35.82 26.61 1.65
N SER A 29 -35.01 27.18 0.75
CA SER A 29 -35.38 27.53 -0.62
C SER A 29 -34.99 26.48 -1.66
N VAL A 30 -34.25 25.44 -1.28
CA VAL A 30 -33.71 24.44 -2.21
C VAL A 30 -34.77 23.36 -2.48
N PRO A 31 -35.00 23.01 -3.77
CA PRO A 31 -35.90 21.91 -4.13
C PRO A 31 -35.46 20.57 -3.53
N TRP A 32 -36.42 19.80 -2.98
CA TRP A 32 -36.21 18.47 -2.40
C TRP A 32 -35.52 17.49 -3.34
N GLY A 33 -35.70 17.64 -4.66
CA GLY A 33 -35.04 16.81 -5.67
C GLY A 33 -33.52 16.75 -5.51
N ILE A 34 -32.87 17.83 -5.04
CA ILE A 34 -31.41 17.84 -4.85
C ILE A 34 -31.00 17.01 -3.61
N PRO A 35 -31.50 17.28 -2.38
CA PRO A 35 -31.26 16.41 -1.22
C PRO A 35 -31.61 14.95 -1.47
N ARG A 36 -32.74 14.69 -2.16
CA ARG A 36 -33.20 13.33 -2.51
C ARG A 36 -32.13 12.56 -3.28
N ILE A 37 -31.62 13.12 -4.38
CA ILE A 37 -30.58 12.47 -5.21
C ILE A 37 -29.34 12.21 -4.36
N CYS A 38 -28.91 13.17 -3.55
CA CYS A 38 -27.74 12.96 -2.69
C CYS A 38 -27.96 11.82 -1.68
N LEU A 39 -29.13 11.74 -1.04
CA LEU A 39 -29.46 10.67 -0.10
C LEU A 39 -29.58 9.30 -0.80
N GLU A 40 -30.14 9.26 -2.01
CA GLU A 40 -30.21 8.06 -2.84
C GLU A 40 -28.80 7.53 -3.12
N VAL A 41 -27.89 8.36 -3.65
CA VAL A 41 -26.51 7.94 -3.94
C VAL A 41 -25.75 7.57 -2.67
N LEU A 42 -25.89 8.34 -1.59
CA LEU A 42 -25.24 8.01 -0.32
C LEU A 42 -25.74 6.69 0.28
N SER A 43 -26.93 6.22 -0.08
CA SER A 43 -27.48 4.94 0.38
C SER A 43 -26.69 3.72 -0.13
N ASP A 44 -25.97 3.85 -1.24
CA ASP A 44 -25.16 2.75 -1.80
C ASP A 44 -23.99 2.34 -0.89
N TYR A 45 -23.55 3.27 -0.04
CA TYR A 45 -22.50 3.03 0.96
C TYR A 45 -22.93 2.12 2.11
N LYS A 46 -24.20 1.68 2.18
CA LYS A 46 -24.66 0.67 3.16
C LYS A 46 -23.90 -0.64 3.06
N SER A 47 -23.36 -0.94 1.88
CA SER A 47 -22.56 -2.14 1.60
C SER A 47 -21.06 -1.96 1.89
N LYS A 48 -20.62 -0.75 2.25
CA LYS A 48 -19.21 -0.34 2.30
C LYS A 48 -18.69 -0.24 3.74
N GLY A 49 -18.50 -1.39 4.40
CA GLY A 49 -17.72 -1.52 5.65
C GLY A 49 -17.84 -0.35 6.65
N ASP A 50 -16.73 0.39 6.83
CA ASP A 50 -16.60 1.52 7.77
C ASP A 50 -17.57 2.70 7.47
N LEU A 51 -18.22 2.73 6.29
CA LEU A 51 -19.17 3.76 5.86
C LEU A 51 -20.63 3.30 5.90
N GLN A 52 -20.90 2.06 6.34
CA GLN A 52 -22.25 1.51 6.38
C GLN A 52 -23.24 2.43 7.11
N PHE A 53 -22.81 3.07 8.20
CA PHE A 53 -23.67 3.97 8.98
C PHE A 53 -24.18 5.18 8.17
N ILE A 54 -23.41 5.67 7.18
CA ILE A 54 -23.83 6.75 6.29
C ILE A 54 -24.90 6.23 5.36
N GLY A 55 -24.66 5.07 4.76
CA GLY A 55 -25.61 4.45 3.85
C GLY A 55 -26.93 4.10 4.51
N ASP A 56 -26.88 3.54 5.72
CA ASP A 56 -28.07 3.24 6.51
C ASP A 56 -28.84 4.52 6.87
N GLY A 57 -28.12 5.57 7.29
CA GLY A 57 -28.72 6.86 7.61
C GLY A 57 -29.35 7.53 6.38
N ALA A 58 -28.63 7.57 5.26
CA ALA A 58 -29.10 8.14 4.01
C ALA A 58 -30.32 7.39 3.48
N SER A 59 -30.31 6.06 3.52
CA SER A 59 -31.43 5.22 3.10
C SER A 59 -32.66 5.44 3.97
N TYR A 60 -32.46 5.60 5.29
CA TYR A 60 -33.54 5.93 6.22
C TYR A 60 -34.21 7.26 5.85
N TYR A 61 -33.42 8.34 5.74
CA TYR A 61 -33.97 9.66 5.45
C TYR A 61 -34.57 9.77 4.04
N HIS A 62 -33.95 9.12 3.05
CA HIS A 62 -34.51 9.03 1.70
C HIS A 62 -35.91 8.42 1.75
N THR A 63 -36.06 7.26 2.38
CA THR A 63 -37.34 6.54 2.46
C THR A 63 -38.38 7.28 3.31
N ALA A 64 -37.96 7.85 4.43
CA ALA A 64 -38.85 8.57 5.34
C ALA A 64 -39.44 9.81 4.67
N TYR A 65 -38.63 10.56 3.93
CA TYR A 65 -39.05 11.85 3.40
C TYR A 65 -39.57 11.80 1.97
N ASP A 66 -39.12 10.88 1.10
CA ASP A 66 -39.56 10.88 -0.31
C ASP A 66 -41.08 10.69 -0.47
N ASN A 67 -41.71 9.97 0.47
CA ASN A 67 -43.18 9.82 0.49
C ASN A 67 -43.94 11.09 0.89
N GLU A 68 -43.27 12.07 1.50
CA GLU A 68 -43.89 13.30 1.98
C GLU A 68 -43.87 14.44 0.95
N TYR A 69 -43.01 14.34 -0.08
CA TYR A 69 -42.93 15.31 -1.17
C TYR A 69 -43.65 14.78 -2.40
N LYS A 70 -44.60 15.55 -2.94
CA LYS A 70 -45.38 15.12 -4.12
C LYS A 70 -44.65 15.43 -5.43
N LYS A 71 -43.72 16.39 -5.39
CA LYS A 71 -42.94 16.87 -6.52
C LYS A 71 -41.52 17.15 -6.09
N GLN A 72 -40.57 16.97 -7.00
CA GLN A 72 -39.14 17.20 -6.71
C GLN A 72 -38.81 18.70 -6.60
N GLU A 73 -39.64 19.55 -7.19
CA GLU A 73 -39.50 21.00 -7.17
C GLU A 73 -39.99 21.63 -5.87
N GLU A 74 -40.68 20.86 -5.01
CA GLU A 74 -41.12 21.35 -3.69
C GLU A 74 -39.90 21.69 -2.84
N PRO A 75 -39.84 22.90 -2.24
CA PRO A 75 -38.75 23.25 -1.33
C PRO A 75 -38.71 22.28 -0.14
N ILE A 76 -37.50 21.96 0.33
CA ILE A 76 -37.34 21.14 1.54
C ILE A 76 -38.06 21.80 2.72
N LYS A 77 -38.90 21.03 3.42
CA LYS A 77 -39.57 21.46 4.64
C LYS A 77 -38.53 21.78 5.71
N GLU A 78 -38.78 22.86 6.45
CA GLU A 78 -37.89 23.35 7.52
C GLU A 78 -37.63 22.29 8.60
N GLU A 79 -38.64 21.48 8.94
CA GLU A 79 -38.53 20.37 9.88
C GLU A 79 -37.55 19.27 9.42
N HIS A 80 -37.57 18.91 8.13
CA HIS A 80 -36.64 17.91 7.57
C HIS A 80 -35.22 18.47 7.52
N TYR A 81 -35.08 19.75 7.16
CA TYR A 81 -33.80 20.45 7.19
C TYR A 81 -33.15 20.40 8.59
N HIS A 82 -33.90 20.75 9.64
CA HIS A 82 -33.38 20.76 11.01
C HIS A 82 -32.99 19.37 11.54
N ILE A 83 -33.55 18.31 10.98
CA ILE A 83 -33.19 16.92 11.33
C ILE A 83 -31.98 16.45 10.51
N LEU A 84 -31.95 16.76 9.20
CA LEU A 84 -30.88 16.32 8.29
C LEU A 84 -29.55 17.01 8.55
N GLN A 85 -29.55 18.31 8.88
CA GLN A 85 -28.31 19.06 9.06
C GLN A 85 -27.42 18.47 10.18
N PRO A 86 -27.92 18.17 11.40
CA PRO A 86 -27.14 17.49 12.42
C PRO A 86 -26.65 16.08 11.99
N ALA A 87 -27.46 15.34 11.23
CA ALA A 87 -27.09 14.02 10.74
C ALA A 87 -25.92 14.10 9.75
N VAL A 88 -25.98 15.02 8.79
CA VAL A 88 -24.90 15.29 7.83
C VAL A 88 -23.63 15.75 8.53
N ALA A 89 -23.73 16.62 9.53
CA ALA A 89 -22.58 17.04 10.34
C ALA A 89 -21.95 15.86 11.09
N LYS A 90 -22.76 14.96 11.66
CA LYS A 90 -22.28 13.72 12.28
C LYS A 90 -21.58 12.82 11.26
N TRP A 91 -22.14 12.66 10.07
CA TRP A 91 -21.53 11.87 9.00
C TRP A 91 -20.18 12.43 8.58
N ARG A 92 -20.04 13.77 8.43
CA ARG A 92 -18.75 14.42 8.15
C ARG A 92 -17.71 14.08 9.22
N GLY A 93 -18.04 14.24 10.49
CA GLY A 93 -17.10 13.94 11.58
C GLY A 93 -16.66 12.47 11.60
N GLN A 94 -17.55 11.55 11.24
CA GLN A 94 -17.21 10.13 11.14
C GLN A 94 -16.37 9.81 9.90
N ILE A 95 -16.63 10.45 8.75
CA ILE A 95 -15.76 10.34 7.57
C ILE A 95 -14.36 10.83 7.91
N GLU A 96 -14.22 11.96 8.61
CA GLU A 96 -12.90 12.45 9.04
C GLU A 96 -12.15 11.41 9.88
N MET A 97 -12.85 10.70 10.78
CA MET A 97 -12.25 9.59 11.53
C MET A 97 -11.85 8.42 10.64
N VAL A 98 -12.63 8.09 9.62
CA VAL A 98 -12.29 7.05 8.65
C VAL A 98 -11.06 7.48 7.85
N LEU A 99 -11.07 8.69 7.28
CA LEU A 99 -9.99 9.25 6.47
C LEU A 99 -8.65 9.35 7.21
N LYS A 100 -8.66 9.54 8.54
CA LYS A 100 -7.43 9.48 9.37
C LYS A 100 -6.69 8.15 9.31
N LYS A 101 -7.37 7.07 8.88
CA LYS A 101 -6.75 5.75 8.67
C LYS A 101 -6.08 5.61 7.30
N TRP A 102 -6.32 6.55 6.39
CA TRP A 102 -5.86 6.50 5.00
C TRP A 102 -4.71 7.48 4.79
N ILE A 103 -3.74 7.07 3.98
CA ILE A 103 -2.66 7.93 3.51
C ILE A 103 -2.84 8.02 1.99
N LEU A 104 -3.00 9.24 1.48
CA LEU A 104 -2.99 9.46 0.04
C LEU A 104 -1.54 9.48 -0.42
N CYS A 105 -1.13 8.37 -1.05
CA CYS A 105 0.16 8.29 -1.72
C CYS A 105 0.00 8.63 -3.20
N ARG A 106 0.96 9.36 -3.75
CA ARG A 106 1.16 9.49 -5.19
C ARG A 106 2.52 8.86 -5.49
N PRO A 107 2.56 7.53 -5.68
CA PRO A 107 3.81 6.83 -5.95
C PRO A 107 4.48 7.47 -7.15
N GLN A 108 5.75 7.83 -7.00
CA GLN A 108 6.57 8.32 -8.11
C GLN A 108 7.33 7.18 -8.76
N ALA A 109 7.54 6.07 -8.04
CA ALA A 109 8.30 4.91 -8.49
C ALA A 109 7.98 4.48 -9.94
N HIS A 110 9.02 4.39 -10.77
CA HIS A 110 9.00 3.84 -12.12
C HIS A 110 8.81 2.30 -12.15
N LEU A 111 7.83 1.79 -11.41
CA LEU A 111 7.40 0.40 -11.40
C LEU A 111 5.88 0.31 -11.62
N ASP A 112 5.44 -0.90 -11.92
CA ASP A 112 4.02 -1.22 -11.96
C ASP A 112 3.40 -1.04 -10.56
N ILE A 113 2.53 -0.03 -10.41
CA ILE A 113 1.94 0.36 -9.14
C ILE A 113 1.01 -0.74 -8.59
N ASP A 114 0.28 -1.44 -9.46
CA ASP A 114 -0.62 -2.51 -9.02
C ASP A 114 0.18 -3.68 -8.43
N LYS A 115 1.35 -3.96 -9.01
CA LYS A 115 2.30 -4.92 -8.46
C LYS A 115 2.86 -4.47 -7.10
N LEU A 116 3.23 -3.20 -6.97
CA LEU A 116 3.68 -2.65 -5.68
C LEU A 116 2.60 -2.75 -4.60
N ILE A 117 1.34 -2.44 -4.92
CA ILE A 117 0.18 -2.57 -3.99
C ILE A 117 0.00 -4.02 -3.54
N THR A 118 0.15 -4.97 -4.45
CA THR A 118 0.08 -6.40 -4.15
C THR A 118 1.26 -6.89 -3.30
N GLY A 119 2.37 -6.15 -3.31
CA GLY A 119 3.60 -6.46 -2.59
C GLY A 119 4.64 -7.19 -3.45
N ALA A 120 5.80 -7.47 -2.85
CA ALA A 120 6.98 -7.98 -3.56
C ALA A 120 6.78 -9.34 -4.23
N ARG A 121 5.81 -10.14 -3.76
CA ARG A 121 5.43 -11.41 -4.38
C ARG A 121 5.07 -11.25 -5.86
N SER A 122 4.53 -10.10 -6.29
CA SER A 122 4.14 -9.86 -7.67
C SER A 122 5.33 -9.68 -8.64
N PHE A 123 6.53 -9.50 -8.11
CA PHE A 123 7.78 -9.33 -8.88
C PHE A 123 8.60 -10.63 -9.00
N LEU A 124 8.20 -11.66 -8.25
CA LEU A 124 8.87 -12.95 -8.14
C LEU A 124 7.92 -14.07 -8.56
N ALA A 125 8.43 -15.10 -9.23
CA ALA A 125 7.67 -16.33 -9.43
C ALA A 125 7.36 -17.00 -8.08
N GLU A 126 6.31 -17.82 -8.01
CA GLU A 126 5.87 -18.44 -6.75
C GLU A 126 6.99 -19.23 -6.05
N GLU A 127 7.78 -19.96 -6.82
CA GLU A 127 8.95 -20.71 -6.36
C GLU A 127 10.12 -19.80 -5.89
N GLU A 128 10.31 -18.64 -6.50
CA GLU A 128 11.28 -17.62 -6.07
C GLU A 128 10.82 -16.91 -4.78
N TRP A 129 9.51 -16.77 -4.59
CA TRP A 129 8.95 -16.24 -3.36
C TRP A 129 9.06 -17.25 -2.20
N ASN A 130 8.76 -18.52 -2.49
CA ASN A 130 8.73 -19.58 -1.49
C ASN A 130 10.12 -20.01 -0.99
N MET A 131 11.20 -19.66 -1.69
CA MET A 131 12.58 -19.85 -1.18
C MET A 131 12.97 -18.84 -0.09
N LEU A 132 12.25 -17.72 0.00
CA LEU A 132 12.50 -16.68 1.00
C LEU A 132 11.87 -17.11 2.33
N ILE A 133 12.58 -16.87 3.44
CA ILE A 133 12.00 -17.07 4.77
C ILE A 133 11.04 -15.92 5.11
N PRO A 134 10.12 -16.06 6.10
CA PRO A 134 9.15 -15.03 6.43
C PRO A 134 9.75 -13.63 6.64
N LEU A 135 10.90 -13.54 7.32
CA LEU A 135 11.60 -12.27 7.54
C LEU A 135 12.04 -11.57 6.24
N GLU A 136 12.47 -12.34 5.24
CA GLU A 136 12.90 -11.82 3.94
C GLU A 136 11.70 -11.43 3.08
N GLN A 137 10.62 -12.20 3.16
CA GLN A 137 9.34 -11.85 2.52
C GLN A 137 8.79 -10.54 3.06
N GLU A 138 8.80 -10.37 4.39
CA GLU A 138 8.42 -9.13 5.07
C GLU A 138 9.34 -7.97 4.66
N GLY A 139 10.66 -8.18 4.61
CA GLY A 139 11.61 -7.15 4.20
C GLY A 139 11.39 -6.64 2.78
N LEU A 140 11.12 -7.52 1.80
CA LEU A 140 10.80 -7.09 0.44
C LEU A 140 9.43 -6.42 0.36
N ASN A 141 8.43 -6.89 1.11
CA ASN A 141 7.12 -6.24 1.15
C ASN A 141 7.23 -4.82 1.74
N GLU A 142 8.00 -4.65 2.81
CA GLU A 142 8.24 -3.33 3.39
C GLU A 142 8.95 -2.41 2.39
N ALA A 143 9.90 -2.93 1.61
CA ALA A 143 10.53 -2.19 0.51
C ALA A 143 9.48 -1.69 -0.51
N THR A 144 8.52 -2.54 -0.92
CA THR A 144 7.44 -2.11 -1.84
C THR A 144 6.52 -1.04 -1.23
N GLN A 145 6.19 -1.14 0.06
CA GLN A 145 5.39 -0.13 0.75
C GLN A 145 6.14 1.20 0.87
N CYS A 146 7.45 1.15 1.09
CA CYS A 146 8.30 2.33 1.09
C CYS A 146 8.34 2.99 -0.30
N LEU A 147 8.44 2.22 -1.39
CA LEU A 147 8.34 2.74 -2.76
C LEU A 147 6.99 3.42 -3.03
N LEU A 148 5.87 2.79 -2.62
CA LEU A 148 4.53 3.38 -2.73
C LEU A 148 4.41 4.71 -1.98
N SER A 149 5.09 4.81 -0.85
CA SER A 149 5.06 6.00 0.03
C SER A 149 6.13 7.03 -0.31
N ASN A 150 6.89 6.86 -1.39
CA ASN A 150 8.03 7.69 -1.79
C ASN A 150 9.15 7.80 -0.72
N ASN A 151 9.27 6.79 0.14
CA ASN A 151 10.34 6.67 1.14
C ASN A 151 11.53 5.89 0.56
N PHE A 152 12.20 6.49 -0.43
CA PHE A 152 13.18 5.82 -1.29
C PHE A 152 14.39 5.25 -0.55
N THR A 153 14.98 5.99 0.39
CA THR A 153 16.13 5.48 1.18
C THR A 153 15.74 4.24 1.99
N SER A 154 14.56 4.27 2.62
CA SER A 154 14.05 3.11 3.37
C SER A 154 13.77 1.93 2.46
N ALA A 155 13.24 2.16 1.26
CA ALA A 155 12.99 1.11 0.28
C ALA A 155 14.29 0.37 -0.10
N GLU A 156 15.35 1.12 -0.42
CA GLU A 156 16.66 0.53 -0.70
C GLU A 156 17.21 -0.24 0.48
N PHE A 157 17.13 0.35 1.67
CA PHE A 157 17.67 -0.27 2.88
C PHE A 157 16.99 -1.62 3.17
N MET A 158 15.66 -1.68 3.05
CA MET A 158 14.90 -2.91 3.28
C MET A 158 15.18 -3.98 2.21
N ALA A 159 15.31 -3.58 0.93
CA ALA A 159 15.67 -4.49 -0.13
C ALA A 159 17.09 -5.06 0.06
N LEU A 160 18.06 -4.20 0.38
CA LEU A 160 19.47 -4.57 0.56
C LEU A 160 19.70 -5.43 1.81
N ARG A 161 18.97 -5.16 2.91
CA ARG A 161 18.97 -6.01 4.10
C ARG A 161 18.42 -7.40 3.77
N THR A 162 17.41 -7.48 2.90
CA THR A 162 16.84 -8.76 2.49
C THR A 162 17.86 -9.59 1.70
N ILE A 163 18.53 -9.01 0.69
CA ILE A 163 19.51 -9.78 -0.09
C ILE A 163 20.73 -10.20 0.75
N GLU A 164 21.10 -9.40 1.75
CA GLU A 164 22.13 -9.77 2.72
C GLU A 164 21.73 -11.03 3.50
N SER A 165 20.48 -11.12 3.96
CA SER A 165 19.94 -12.32 4.61
C SER A 165 19.98 -13.54 3.68
N VAL A 166 19.51 -13.38 2.43
CA VAL A 166 19.50 -14.46 1.43
C VAL A 166 20.93 -14.95 1.16
N LEU A 167 21.90 -14.04 1.07
CA LEU A 167 23.31 -14.37 0.86
C LEU A 167 23.89 -15.19 2.02
N ARG A 168 23.57 -14.86 3.27
CA ARG A 168 24.04 -15.63 4.43
C ARG A 168 23.53 -17.07 4.36
N ARG A 169 22.23 -17.26 4.12
CA ARG A 169 21.65 -18.60 3.97
C ARG A 169 22.27 -19.35 2.79
N TRP A 170 22.53 -18.65 1.69
CA TRP A 170 23.20 -19.22 0.54
C TRP A 170 24.60 -19.73 0.92
N TYR A 171 25.40 -18.94 1.63
CA TYR A 171 26.72 -19.34 2.10
C TYR A 171 26.64 -20.57 3.01
N GLU A 172 25.77 -20.56 4.02
CA GLU A 172 25.65 -21.66 4.97
C GLU A 172 25.28 -22.97 4.28
N LYS A 173 24.35 -22.91 3.31
CA LYS A 173 23.93 -24.07 2.54
C LYS A 173 25.07 -24.67 1.69
N HIS A 174 25.89 -23.83 1.07
CA HIS A 174 26.93 -24.31 0.14
C HIS A 174 28.21 -24.75 0.83
N THR A 175 28.52 -24.14 1.96
CA THR A 175 29.77 -24.40 2.68
C THR A 175 29.57 -25.34 3.87
N ASN A 176 28.32 -25.54 4.29
CA ASN A 176 27.95 -26.23 5.52
C ASN A 176 28.60 -25.62 6.78
N LYS A 177 29.04 -24.36 6.69
CA LYS A 177 29.64 -23.58 7.77
C LYS A 177 28.62 -22.56 8.26
N SER A 178 28.34 -22.54 9.56
CA SER A 178 27.49 -21.50 10.15
C SER A 178 28.16 -20.14 10.07
N ILE A 179 27.37 -19.11 9.76
CA ILE A 179 27.76 -17.72 9.81
C ILE A 179 27.20 -17.10 11.09
N GLY A 180 28.09 -16.54 11.91
CA GLY A 180 27.71 -15.75 13.08
C GLY A 180 27.24 -14.35 12.71
N ASP A 181 27.34 -13.43 13.67
CA ASP A 181 27.06 -12.01 13.46
C ASP A 181 28.22 -11.32 12.72
N VAL A 182 28.29 -11.56 11.42
CA VAL A 182 29.21 -10.90 10.49
C VAL A 182 28.48 -9.81 9.71
N THR A 183 29.17 -8.98 8.96
CA THR A 183 28.60 -7.96 8.06
C THR A 183 28.45 -8.50 6.63
N PHE A 184 27.62 -7.88 5.79
CA PHE A 184 27.53 -8.19 4.35
C PHE A 184 28.92 -8.37 3.70
N GLY A 185 29.82 -7.40 3.87
CA GLY A 185 31.17 -7.47 3.28
C GLY A 185 32.00 -8.65 3.80
N GLN A 186 31.84 -9.04 5.06
CA GLN A 186 32.53 -10.21 5.61
C GLN A 186 32.02 -11.52 5.01
N VAL A 187 30.71 -11.64 4.76
CA VAL A 187 30.14 -12.82 4.05
C VAL A 187 30.74 -12.96 2.65
N LEU A 188 30.84 -11.85 1.90
CA LEU A 188 31.46 -11.84 0.58
C LEU A 188 32.94 -12.24 0.63
N ASN A 189 33.70 -11.72 1.61
CA ASN A 189 35.10 -12.12 1.80
C ASN A 189 35.26 -13.60 2.17
N MET A 190 34.29 -14.18 2.90
CA MET A 190 34.28 -15.62 3.20
C MET A 190 34.00 -16.44 1.94
N LEU A 191 33.07 -15.98 1.09
CA LEU A 191 32.79 -16.61 -0.20
C LEU A 191 34.01 -16.62 -1.13
N ASP A 192 34.78 -15.54 -1.17
CA ASP A 192 35.98 -15.46 -2.01
C ASP A 192 37.06 -16.46 -1.61
N LYS A 193 37.17 -16.74 -0.32
CA LYS A 193 38.10 -17.73 0.21
C LYS A 193 37.65 -19.15 -0.14
N GLU A 194 36.34 -19.39 -0.12
CA GLU A 194 35.79 -20.71 -0.36
C GLU A 194 35.66 -21.06 -1.84
N PHE A 195 35.44 -20.04 -2.68
CA PHE A 195 35.31 -20.17 -4.12
C PHE A 195 36.31 -19.27 -4.85
N PRO A 196 37.62 -19.57 -4.82
CA PRO A 196 38.62 -18.83 -5.56
C PRO A 196 38.43 -19.01 -7.07
N GLU A 197 38.96 -18.06 -7.86
CA GLU A 197 38.96 -18.16 -9.31
C GLU A 197 39.71 -19.43 -9.78
N PRO A 198 39.22 -20.15 -10.81
CA PRO A 198 38.07 -19.84 -11.69
C PRO A 198 36.72 -20.43 -11.22
N THR A 199 36.65 -20.97 -10.00
CA THR A 199 35.47 -21.70 -9.50
C THR A 199 34.38 -20.79 -8.93
N ARG A 200 34.59 -19.47 -8.95
CA ARG A 200 33.71 -18.48 -8.34
C ARG A 200 32.34 -18.44 -9.03
N PRO A 201 31.23 -18.63 -8.29
CA PRO A 201 29.90 -18.47 -8.85
C PRO A 201 29.68 -17.05 -9.38
N LYS A 202 29.19 -16.94 -10.61
CA LYS A 202 28.99 -15.65 -11.30
C LYS A 202 27.93 -14.79 -10.60
N GLU A 203 27.04 -15.42 -9.86
CA GLU A 203 25.98 -14.81 -9.08
C GLU A 203 26.53 -13.96 -7.91
N ILE A 204 27.80 -14.15 -7.51
CA ILE A 204 28.40 -13.43 -6.39
C ILE A 204 28.87 -12.03 -6.80
N SER A 205 29.37 -11.85 -8.03
CA SER A 205 29.95 -10.58 -8.47
C SER A 205 29.00 -9.37 -8.35
N PRO A 206 27.71 -9.46 -8.73
CA PRO A 206 26.77 -8.34 -8.57
C PRO A 206 26.54 -7.93 -7.10
N LEU A 207 26.75 -8.84 -6.14
CA LEU A 207 26.51 -8.56 -4.72
C LEU A 207 27.50 -7.54 -4.14
N TYR A 208 28.68 -7.37 -4.74
CA TYR A 208 29.62 -6.31 -4.33
C TYR A 208 29.03 -4.92 -4.56
N ASN A 209 28.37 -4.71 -5.70
CA ASN A 209 27.72 -3.43 -6.00
C ASN A 209 26.59 -3.14 -5.00
N LEU A 210 25.80 -4.17 -4.65
CA LEU A 210 24.74 -4.05 -3.65
C LEU A 210 25.31 -3.77 -2.25
N LYS A 211 26.44 -4.39 -1.89
CA LYS A 211 27.13 -4.12 -0.63
C LYS A 211 27.67 -2.70 -0.56
N GLU A 212 28.27 -2.18 -1.63
CA GLU A 212 28.70 -0.77 -1.67
C GLU A 212 27.52 0.19 -1.55
N ARG A 213 26.40 -0.08 -2.26
CA ARG A 213 25.20 0.74 -2.11
C ARG A 213 24.63 0.68 -0.70
N ARG A 214 24.56 -0.49 -0.08
CA ARG A 214 24.12 -0.68 1.32
C ARG A 214 24.97 0.14 2.28
N ASN A 215 26.28 0.16 2.08
CA ASN A 215 27.18 0.96 2.91
C ASN A 215 26.93 2.45 2.70
N ALA A 216 26.77 2.90 1.45
CA ALA A 216 26.48 4.29 1.13
C ALA A 216 25.19 4.78 1.83
N ILE A 217 24.07 4.07 1.67
CA ILE A 217 22.78 4.48 2.25
C ILE A 217 22.70 4.35 3.78
N ALA A 218 23.65 3.65 4.41
CA ALA A 218 23.75 3.59 5.86
C ALA A 218 24.31 4.89 6.45
N HIS A 219 24.91 5.76 5.62
CA HIS A 219 25.35 7.10 6.01
C HIS A 219 24.18 8.09 5.94
N PRO A 220 23.93 8.89 6.99
CA PRO A 220 22.78 9.80 7.04
C PRO A 220 22.82 10.90 5.98
N GLU A 221 23.97 11.18 5.39
CA GLU A 221 24.15 12.17 4.31
C GLU A 221 23.69 11.65 2.95
N VAL A 222 23.49 10.34 2.79
CA VAL A 222 23.09 9.73 1.51
C VAL A 222 21.57 9.54 1.50
N ILE A 223 20.91 10.26 0.59
CA ILE A 223 19.47 10.18 0.39
C ILE A 223 19.22 9.61 -1.00
N SER A 224 18.46 8.53 -1.06
CA SER A 224 18.09 7.90 -2.32
C SER A 224 17.02 8.70 -3.04
N ASN A 225 17.15 8.78 -4.36
CA ASN A 225 16.04 9.21 -5.20
C ASN A 225 15.20 8.01 -5.69
N GLU A 226 14.14 8.34 -6.42
CA GLU A 226 13.19 7.37 -6.95
C GLU A 226 13.80 6.35 -7.92
N GLU A 227 14.66 6.81 -8.83
CA GLU A 227 15.34 5.97 -9.82
C GLU A 227 16.30 4.98 -9.15
N GLU A 228 17.11 5.47 -8.22
CA GLU A 228 18.04 4.64 -7.46
C GLU A 228 17.30 3.56 -6.65
N ALA A 229 16.22 3.94 -5.96
CA ALA A 229 15.45 2.98 -5.16
C ALA A 229 14.76 1.92 -6.02
N THR A 230 14.19 2.34 -7.14
CA THR A 230 13.58 1.43 -8.12
C THR A 230 14.62 0.47 -8.70
N MET A 231 15.79 0.99 -9.10
CA MET A 231 16.87 0.18 -9.66
C MET A 231 17.41 -0.82 -8.65
N THR A 232 17.67 -0.39 -7.40
CA THR A 232 18.13 -1.26 -6.32
C THR A 232 17.11 -2.36 -6.03
N PHE A 233 15.81 -2.04 -5.95
CA PHE A 233 14.77 -3.05 -5.75
C PHE A 233 14.72 -4.08 -6.89
N MET A 234 14.83 -3.63 -8.14
CA MET A 234 14.87 -4.52 -9.31
C MET A 234 16.14 -5.40 -9.33
N LEU A 235 17.29 -4.85 -8.95
CA LEU A 235 18.53 -5.61 -8.83
C LEU A 235 18.46 -6.66 -7.72
N VAL A 236 17.91 -6.30 -6.56
CA VAL A 236 17.70 -7.23 -5.43
C VAL A 236 16.75 -8.36 -5.83
N THR A 237 15.59 -8.03 -6.42
CA THR A 237 14.64 -9.05 -6.84
C THR A 237 15.25 -9.97 -7.90
N HIS A 238 15.98 -9.43 -8.89
CA HIS A 238 16.72 -10.23 -9.87
C HIS A 238 17.76 -11.16 -9.19
N GLN A 239 18.50 -10.64 -8.22
CA GLN A 239 19.51 -11.41 -7.51
C GLN A 239 18.89 -12.54 -6.68
N CYS A 240 17.70 -12.35 -6.09
CA CYS A 240 16.95 -13.44 -5.46
C CYS A 240 16.68 -14.58 -6.46
N LYS A 241 16.30 -14.26 -7.71
CA LYS A 241 16.07 -15.27 -8.76
C LYS A 241 17.33 -16.06 -9.08
N LEU A 242 18.47 -15.39 -9.15
CA LEU A 242 19.76 -16.04 -9.42
C LEU A 242 20.17 -16.99 -8.28
N LEU A 243 19.99 -16.55 -7.02
CA LEU A 243 20.35 -17.35 -5.84
C LEU A 243 19.36 -18.51 -5.58
N LYS A 244 18.13 -18.44 -6.12
CA LYS A 244 17.11 -19.51 -6.01
C LYS A 244 17.63 -20.87 -6.44
N ASN A 245 18.25 -20.94 -7.62
CA ASN A 245 18.71 -22.18 -8.27
C ASN A 245 19.74 -22.96 -7.42
N LYS A 246 20.15 -22.37 -6.30
CA LYS A 246 21.17 -22.86 -5.40
C LYS A 246 20.61 -23.06 -3.98
N LEU A 247 19.53 -22.35 -3.61
CA LEU A 247 18.87 -22.45 -2.31
C LEU A 247 17.75 -23.49 -2.24
N VAL A 248 17.12 -23.85 -3.36
CA VAL A 248 16.19 -24.98 -3.45
C VAL A 248 16.97 -26.24 -3.89
N PRO A 249 16.69 -27.45 -3.34
CA PRO A 249 17.30 -28.71 -3.79
C PRO A 249 17.07 -29.02 -5.27
#